data_AF-A0A915BZK9-F1
#
_entry.id   AF-A0A915BZK9-F1
#
_cell.length_a   1.000
_cell.length_b   1.000
_cell.length_c   1.000
_cell.angle_alpha   90.00
_cell.angle_beta   90.00
_cell.angle_gamma   90.00
#
_symmetry.space_group_name_H-M   'P 1'
#
loop_
_entity.id
_entity.type
_entity.pdbx_description
1 polymer ?
#
loop_
_entity_poly.entity_id
_entity_poly.type
_entity_poly.pdbx_seq_one_letter_code
_entity_poly.pdbx_strand_id
1 'polypeptide(L)' 'MTTKTVDPTKQNAVVMGRKVWESLPAKWRPLKNRLNVVLSSS' A
#
# COMPACT_ATOMS: atom_id res chain seq x y z
N MET A 1 -3.30 -13.25 5.57
CA MET A 1 -3.01 -12.27 4.50
C MET A 1 -1.55 -11.84 4.63
N THR A 2 -0.84 -11.60 3.52
CA THR A 2 0.65 -11.61 3.36
C THR A 2 1.42 -10.51 4.13
N THR A 3 1.34 -10.53 5.46
CA THR A 3 2.04 -9.58 6.34
C THR A 3 3.39 -10.12 6.81
N LYS A 4 3.70 -11.40 6.59
CA LYS A 4 5.00 -11.98 6.94
C LYS A 4 5.98 -11.78 5.78
N THR A 5 6.98 -10.96 6.00
CA THR A 5 8.21 -10.94 5.21
C THR A 5 9.18 -11.99 5.76
N VAL A 6 9.99 -12.58 4.89
CA VAL A 6 11.05 -13.53 5.30
C VAL A 6 12.15 -12.80 6.08
N ASP A 7 12.44 -11.56 5.68
CA ASP A 7 13.39 -10.68 6.36
C ASP A 7 12.65 -9.68 7.27
N PRO A 8 12.97 -9.61 8.57
CA PRO A 8 12.34 -8.68 9.51
C PRO A 8 12.72 -7.21 9.27
N THR A 9 13.77 -6.95 8.47
CA THR A 9 14.21 -5.60 8.09
C THR A 9 13.53 -5.07 6.83
N LYS A 10 12.82 -5.93 6.08
CA LYS A 10 12.16 -5.55 4.82
C LYS A 10 10.67 -5.29 5.04
N GLN A 11 10.13 -4.33 4.30
CA GLN A 11 8.71 -4.02 4.29
C GLN A 11 8.12 -4.30 2.90
N ASN A 12 6.86 -4.77 2.87
CA ASN A 12 6.15 -4.97 1.61
C ASN A 12 5.67 -3.63 1.04
N ALA A 13 5.80 -3.46 -0.26
CA ALA A 13 5.25 -2.34 -1.00
C ALA A 13 3.93 -2.73 -1.68
N VAL A 14 2.96 -1.83 -1.67
CA VAL A 14 1.69 -1.91 -2.38
C VAL A 14 1.71 -0.81 -3.43
N VAL A 15 1.72 -1.20 -4.71
CA VAL A 15 1.66 -0.26 -5.83
C VAL A 15 0.24 -0.27 -6.39
N MET A 16 -0.36 0.89 -6.53
CA MET A 16 -1.74 1.03 -7.02
C MET A 16 -1.93 2.33 -7.81
N GLY A 17 -2.91 2.36 -8.72
CA GLY A 17 -3.25 3.59 -9.44
C GLY A 17 -4.10 4.55 -8.60
N ARG A 18 -4.09 5.85 -8.93
CA ARG A 18 -4.86 6.91 -8.23
C ARG A 18 -6.35 6.57 -8.07
N LYS A 19 -7.00 6.04 -9.12
CA LYS A 19 -8.42 5.63 -9.07
C LYS A 19 -8.68 4.53 -8.02
N VAL A 20 -7.76 3.57 -7.89
CA VAL A 20 -7.86 2.49 -6.89
C VAL A 20 -7.63 3.05 -5.50
N TRP A 21 -6.63 3.92 -5.35
CA TRP A 21 -6.41 4.63 -4.09
C TRP A 21 -7.65 5.39 -3.67
N GLU A 22 -8.27 6.16 -4.56
CA GLU A 22 -9.48 6.96 -4.33
C GLU A 22 -10.75 6.13 -4.04
N SER A 23 -10.77 4.85 -4.44
CA SER A 23 -11.88 3.94 -4.12
C SER A 23 -11.83 3.33 -2.71
N LEU A 24 -10.68 3.37 -2.03
CA LEU A 24 -10.52 2.75 -0.70
C LEU A 24 -11.20 3.57 0.41
N PRO A 25 -11.84 3.00 1.43
CA PRO A 25 -12.33 3.79 2.56
C PRO A 25 -11.19 4.56 3.24
N ALA A 26 -11.37 5.86 3.52
CA ALA A 26 -10.33 6.72 4.13
C ALA A 26 -9.80 6.17 5.47
N LYS A 27 -10.61 5.38 6.19
CA LYS A 27 -10.25 4.69 7.44
C LYS A 27 -9.12 3.66 7.27
N TRP A 28 -8.90 3.15 6.06
CA TRP A 28 -7.90 2.11 5.76
C TRP A 28 -6.72 2.63 4.94
N ARG A 29 -6.66 3.94 4.70
CA ARG A 29 -5.55 4.63 4.05
C ARG A 29 -4.70 5.35 5.12
N PRO A 30 -3.37 5.20 5.13
CA PRO A 30 -2.56 4.17 4.46
C PRO A 30 -2.63 2.82 5.19
N LEU A 31 -2.48 1.72 4.43
CA LEU A 31 -2.39 0.38 5.02
C LEU A 31 -1.15 0.30 5.93
N LYS A 32 -1.38 0.12 7.23
CA LYS A 32 -0.31 0.00 8.24
C LYS A 32 0.66 -1.12 7.88
N ASN A 33 1.94 -0.91 8.19
CA ASN A 33 3.07 -1.83 7.95
C ASN A 33 3.42 -2.11 6.48
N ARG A 34 2.99 -1.26 5.54
CA ARG A 34 3.32 -1.39 4.11
C ARG A 34 3.63 -0.03 3.49
N LEU A 35 4.58 0.00 2.56
CA LEU A 35 4.86 1.17 1.74
C LEU A 35 3.75 1.27 0.68
N ASN A 36 2.95 2.35 0.68
CA ASN A 36 1.86 2.52 -0.29
C ASN A 36 2.32 3.49 -1.38
N VAL A 37 2.51 2.99 -2.60
CA VAL A 37 2.94 3.76 -3.77
C VAL A 37 1.74 3.98 -4.68
N VAL A 38 1.36 5.25 -4.88
CA VAL A 38 0.23 5.62 -5.75
C VAL A 38 0.76 6.17 -7.06
N LEU A 39 0.45 5.49 -8.16
CA LEU A 39 0.77 5.93 -9.52
C LEU A 39 -0.30 6.94 -9.98
N SER A 40 0.14 8.15 -10.26
CA SER A 40 -0.65 9.19 -10.92
C SER A 40 0.14 9.69 -12.13
N SER A 41 -0.47 9.64 -13.31
CA SER A 41 0.01 10.39 -14.48
C SER A 41 -0.51 11.82 -14.33
N SER A 42 0.34 12.71 -13.80
CA SER A 42 0.14 14.16 -13.94
C SER A 42 0.57 14.63 -15.31
#